data_AF-A0A535S131-F1
#
_entry.id   AF-A0A535S131-F1
#
_cell.length_a   1.000
_cell.length_b   1.000
_cell.length_c   1.000
_cell.angle_alpha   90.00
_cell.angle_beta   90.00
_cell.angle_gamma   90.00
#
_symmetry.space_group_name_H-M   'P 1'
#
loop_
_entity.id
_entity.type
_entity.pdbx_description
1 polymer ?
#
loop_
_entity_poly.entity_id
_entity_poly.type
_entity_poly.pdbx_seq_one_letter_code
_entity_poly.pdbx_strand_id
1 'polypeptide(L)'
;MFEWNTVWHFLFADPNHLFLIAAWRTLWISVVAQLCGVILGLFLALMRMSRFSYLNGPARGYIWFFRGSPLLVQVLLLWDGLPRIINNPNFLLPDWACILVAFSLNEGAYMAEIVRAGITSVDVGQMEAAKSLGMRYALAMRRIVLPQAARVIIPPLGNEFNNMLKTTSIASVIGLLELTGTAEVYGSQNFVIFELLIVATVYYLLLTTIWGYLQSWIENRLDPNRTIKTELDQKSWAARMLGFGSPRPGGAGTLASGR
;
A
#
# COMPACT_ATOMS: atom_id res chain seq x y z
N MET A 1 22.19 29.52 10.98
CA MET A 1 22.19 28.58 12.13
C MET A 1 20.80 27.98 12.17
N PHE A 2 20.64 26.69 12.48
CA PHE A 2 19.34 26.03 12.44
C PHE A 2 18.38 26.61 13.48
N GLU A 3 17.15 26.95 13.08
CA GLU A 3 16.19 27.67 13.93
C GLU A 3 15.17 26.73 14.57
N TRP A 4 15.57 26.09 15.68
CA TRP A 4 14.67 25.20 16.43
C TRP A 4 13.38 25.86 16.90
N ASN A 5 13.43 27.15 17.25
CA ASN A 5 12.25 27.91 17.68
C ASN A 5 11.18 27.95 16.58
N THR A 6 11.60 28.03 15.31
CA THR A 6 10.71 28.01 14.16
C THR A 6 10.02 26.65 14.02
N VAL A 7 10.75 25.55 14.21
CA VAL A 7 10.18 24.20 14.23
C VAL A 7 9.11 24.06 15.32
N TRP A 8 9.41 24.47 16.55
CA TRP A 8 8.45 24.43 17.67
C TRP A 8 7.22 25.31 17.41
N HIS A 9 7.43 26.49 16.81
CA HIS A 9 6.35 27.41 16.46
C HIS A 9 5.40 26.76 15.47
N PHE A 10 5.87 26.22 14.36
CA PHE A 10 5.00 25.59 13.35
C PHE A 10 4.39 24.24 13.77
N LEU A 11 4.92 23.59 14.81
CA LEU A 11 4.35 22.35 15.36
C LEU A 11 3.26 22.58 16.41
N PHE A 12 3.42 23.59 17.26
CA PHE A 12 2.59 23.76 18.46
C PHE A 12 1.95 25.14 18.61
N ALA A 13 2.48 26.17 17.98
CA ALA A 13 1.97 27.53 18.10
C ALA A 13 1.11 27.91 16.87
N ASP A 14 0.05 28.68 17.09
CA ASP A 14 -0.73 29.20 15.97
C ASP A 14 0.16 30.05 15.04
N PRO A 15 0.20 29.75 13.71
CA PRO A 15 -0.87 29.17 12.92
C PRO A 15 -0.63 27.68 12.54
N ASN A 16 -1.11 26.76 13.37
CA ASN A 16 -1.09 25.31 13.11
C ASN A 16 -1.96 24.91 11.89
N HIS A 17 -2.87 25.79 11.46
CA HIS A 17 -3.86 25.51 10.43
C HIS A 17 -3.24 25.13 9.07
N LEU A 18 -2.07 25.69 8.74
CA LEU A 18 -1.43 25.48 7.44
C LEU A 18 -0.94 24.03 7.25
N PHE A 19 -0.18 23.50 8.20
CA PHE A 19 0.27 22.11 8.14
C PHE A 19 -0.87 21.12 8.38
N LEU A 20 -1.91 21.49 9.12
CA LEU A 20 -3.13 20.69 9.23
C LEU A 20 -3.88 20.58 7.90
N ILE A 21 -4.00 21.67 7.13
CA ILE A 21 -4.59 21.65 5.78
C ILE A 21 -3.72 20.80 4.84
N ALA A 22 -2.40 20.92 4.93
CA ALA A 22 -1.47 20.12 4.13
C ALA A 22 -1.53 18.62 4.48
N ALA A 23 -1.65 18.29 5.77
CA ALA A 23 -1.86 16.92 6.26
C ALA A 23 -3.20 16.36 5.78
N TRP A 24 -4.28 17.16 5.84
CA TRP A 24 -5.56 16.78 5.26
C TRP A 24 -5.44 16.52 3.76
N ARG A 25 -4.73 17.38 3.02
CA ARG A 25 -4.47 17.20 1.58
C ARG A 25 -3.77 15.89 1.27
N THR A 26 -2.69 15.63 1.99
CA THR A 26 -1.93 14.37 1.94
C THR A 26 -2.86 13.18 2.15
N LEU A 27 -3.68 13.23 3.21
CA LEU A 27 -4.55 12.13 3.60
C LEU A 27 -5.65 11.87 2.56
N TRP A 28 -6.39 12.89 2.13
CA TRP A 28 -7.51 12.67 1.21
C TRP A 28 -7.02 12.21 -0.17
N ILE A 29 -5.90 12.75 -0.67
CA ILE A 29 -5.28 12.30 -1.93
C ILE A 29 -4.90 10.83 -1.82
N SER A 30 -4.23 10.45 -0.72
CA SER A 30 -3.81 9.07 -0.49
C SER A 30 -5.01 8.12 -0.45
N VAL A 31 -6.08 8.48 0.26
CA VAL A 31 -7.29 7.66 0.37
C VAL A 31 -7.97 7.50 -0.98
N VAL A 32 -8.19 8.59 -1.72
CA VAL A 32 -8.88 8.53 -3.01
C VAL A 32 -8.04 7.78 -4.05
N ALA A 33 -6.74 8.06 -4.14
CA ALA A 33 -5.84 7.36 -5.05
C ALA A 33 -5.75 5.87 -4.72
N GLN A 34 -5.68 5.51 -3.43
CA GLN A 34 -5.65 4.11 -3.02
C GLN A 34 -6.96 3.39 -3.39
N LEU A 35 -8.11 4.01 -3.14
CA LEU A 35 -9.41 3.40 -3.47
C LEU A 35 -9.54 3.16 -4.97
N CYS A 36 -9.19 4.16 -5.79
CA CYS A 36 -9.16 4.02 -7.24
C CYS A 36 -8.16 2.95 -7.70
N GLY A 37 -6.97 2.92 -7.11
CA GLY A 37 -5.94 1.91 -7.37
C GLY A 37 -6.38 0.49 -7.00
N VAL A 38 -7.04 0.29 -5.85
CA VAL A 38 -7.57 -1.02 -5.43
C VAL A 38 -8.65 -1.51 -6.39
N ILE A 39 -9.57 -0.63 -6.79
CA ILE A 39 -10.63 -0.96 -7.76
C ILE A 39 -10.00 -1.35 -9.10
N LEU A 40 -9.09 -0.53 -9.61
CA LEU A 40 -8.40 -0.79 -10.88
C LEU A 40 -7.57 -2.07 -10.83
N GLY A 41 -6.84 -2.29 -9.73
CA GLY A 41 -6.03 -3.48 -9.50
C GLY A 41 -6.86 -4.75 -9.43
N LEU A 42 -8.05 -4.71 -8.82
CA LEU A 42 -8.98 -5.84 -8.82
C LEU A 42 -9.37 -6.23 -10.26
N PHE A 43 -9.76 -5.26 -11.09
CA PHE A 43 -10.11 -5.54 -12.49
C PHE A 43 -8.91 -6.08 -13.28
N LEU A 44 -7.74 -5.47 -13.13
CA LEU A 44 -6.50 -5.92 -13.79
C LEU A 44 -6.07 -7.31 -13.34
N ALA A 45 -6.20 -7.65 -12.06
CA ALA A 45 -5.93 -8.99 -11.54
C ALA A 45 -6.84 -10.03 -12.20
N LEU A 46 -8.14 -9.74 -12.30
CA LEU A 46 -9.10 -10.63 -12.96
C LEU A 46 -8.78 -10.80 -14.46
N MET A 47 -8.44 -9.71 -15.16
CA MET A 47 -8.00 -9.77 -16.56
C MET A 47 -6.73 -10.63 -16.72
N ARG A 48 -5.77 -10.47 -15.80
CA ARG A 48 -4.49 -11.19 -15.80
C ARG A 48 -4.65 -12.69 -15.51
N MET A 49 -5.66 -13.07 -14.72
CA MET A 49 -6.01 -14.47 -14.44
C MET A 49 -6.91 -15.10 -15.51
N SER A 50 -7.41 -14.31 -16.46
CA SER A 50 -8.26 -14.82 -17.52
C SER A 50 -7.50 -15.77 -18.45
N ARG A 51 -8.19 -16.84 -18.87
CA ARG A 51 -7.73 -17.76 -19.93
C ARG A 51 -7.64 -17.10 -21.30
N PHE A 52 -8.32 -15.98 -21.48
CA PHE A 52 -8.41 -15.28 -22.75
C PHE A 52 -7.21 -14.34 -22.95
N SER A 53 -6.40 -14.61 -23.98
CA SER A 53 -5.19 -13.83 -24.26
C SER A 53 -5.47 -12.36 -24.54
N TYR A 54 -6.65 -12.01 -25.08
CA TYR A 54 -7.04 -10.62 -25.35
C TYR A 54 -7.30 -9.80 -24.07
N LEU A 55 -7.59 -10.44 -22.93
CA LEU A 55 -7.67 -9.76 -21.62
C LEU A 55 -6.31 -9.81 -20.90
N ASN A 56 -5.66 -10.95 -20.96
CA ASN A 56 -4.41 -11.21 -20.24
C ASN A 56 -3.25 -10.35 -20.77
N GLY A 57 -3.10 -10.26 -22.10
CA GLY A 57 -2.03 -9.53 -22.77
C GLY A 57 -1.99 -8.04 -22.40
N PRO A 58 -3.08 -7.28 -22.60
CA PRO A 58 -3.14 -5.87 -22.22
C PRO A 58 -2.91 -5.64 -20.71
N ALA A 59 -3.50 -6.46 -19.83
CA ALA A 59 -3.28 -6.35 -18.40
C ALA A 59 -1.80 -6.59 -18.03
N ARG A 60 -1.15 -7.58 -18.65
CA ARG A 60 0.29 -7.83 -18.45
C ARG A 60 1.14 -6.64 -18.92
N GLY A 61 0.82 -6.05 -20.06
CA GLY A 61 1.51 -4.86 -20.58
C GLY A 61 1.35 -3.65 -19.66
N TYR A 62 0.12 -3.38 -19.20
CA TYR A 62 -0.18 -2.33 -18.22
C TYR A 62 0.66 -2.50 -16.95
N ILE A 63 0.60 -3.69 -16.34
CA ILE A 63 1.29 -3.97 -15.07
C ILE A 63 2.81 -3.82 -15.25
N TRP A 64 3.36 -4.34 -16.34
CA TRP A 64 4.78 -4.20 -16.66
C TRP A 64 5.20 -2.74 -16.81
N PHE A 65 4.42 -1.93 -17.52
CA PHE A 65 4.73 -0.53 -17.75
C PHE A 65 4.70 0.30 -16.45
N PHE A 66 3.60 0.22 -15.69
CA PHE A 66 3.41 1.06 -14.51
C PHE A 66 4.30 0.65 -13.33
N ARG A 67 4.63 -0.64 -13.18
CA ARG A 67 5.60 -1.09 -12.17
C ARG A 67 7.06 -0.95 -12.61
N GLY A 68 7.30 -0.94 -13.94
CA GLY A 68 8.63 -0.81 -14.52
C GLY A 68 9.10 0.63 -14.72
N SER A 69 8.22 1.62 -14.59
CA SER A 69 8.55 3.03 -14.76
C SER A 69 8.47 3.82 -13.44
N PRO A 70 9.35 4.83 -13.23
CA PRO A 70 9.30 5.66 -12.03
C PRO A 70 8.01 6.47 -11.95
N LEU A 71 7.37 6.50 -10.78
CA LEU A 71 6.14 7.28 -10.57
C LEU A 71 6.32 8.77 -10.82
N LEU A 72 7.46 9.35 -10.43
CA LEU A 72 7.79 10.74 -10.73
C LEU A 72 7.70 11.03 -12.23
N VAL A 73 8.24 10.15 -13.07
CA VAL A 73 8.19 10.29 -14.53
C VAL A 73 6.75 10.17 -15.04
N GLN A 74 5.94 9.28 -14.46
CA GLN A 74 4.52 9.16 -14.82
C GLN A 74 3.75 10.45 -14.51
N VAL A 75 4.01 11.08 -13.35
CA VAL A 75 3.43 12.37 -12.98
C VAL A 75 3.84 13.46 -13.98
N LEU A 76 5.15 13.59 -14.27
CA LEU A 76 5.64 14.60 -15.22
C LEU A 76 5.11 14.37 -16.65
N LEU A 77 5.00 13.12 -17.09
CA LEU A 77 4.40 12.80 -18.39
C LEU A 77 2.92 13.17 -18.44
N LEU A 78 2.16 13.00 -17.35
CA LEU A 78 0.76 13.38 -17.31
C LEU A 78 0.56 14.90 -17.19
N TRP A 79 1.42 15.58 -16.44
CA TRP A 79 1.34 17.02 -16.22
C TRP A 79 1.84 17.83 -17.43
N ASP A 80 3.09 17.60 -17.86
CA ASP A 80 3.75 18.38 -18.92
C ASP A 80 3.71 17.68 -20.29
N GLY A 81 3.74 16.34 -20.30
CA GLY A 81 3.86 15.55 -21.52
C GLY A 81 2.54 15.41 -22.28
N LEU A 82 1.46 15.10 -21.58
CA LEU A 82 0.16 14.77 -22.17
C LEU A 82 -0.41 15.92 -23.00
N PRO A 83 -0.44 17.20 -22.55
CA PRO A 83 -0.92 18.31 -23.37
C PRO A 83 -0.16 18.47 -24.68
N ARG A 84 1.15 18.17 -24.67
CA ARG A 84 2.02 18.23 -25.86
C ARG A 84 1.75 17.06 -26.81
N ILE A 85 1.59 15.84 -26.28
CA ILE A 85 1.32 14.64 -27.08
C ILE A 85 -0.01 14.76 -27.83
N ILE A 86 -1.05 15.30 -27.18
CA ILE A 86 -2.37 15.45 -27.78
C ILE A 86 -2.52 16.75 -28.59
N ASN A 87 -1.45 17.54 -28.73
CA ASN A 87 -1.45 18.87 -29.38
C ASN A 87 -2.55 19.82 -28.87
N ASN A 88 -2.89 19.73 -27.58
CA ASN A 88 -3.88 20.60 -26.96
C ASN A 88 -3.27 21.30 -25.74
N PRO A 89 -2.68 22.49 -25.91
CA PRO A 89 -2.07 23.24 -24.82
C PRO A 89 -3.10 23.72 -23.78
N ASN A 90 -4.39 23.72 -24.12
CA ASN A 90 -5.47 24.09 -23.20
C ASN A 90 -5.97 22.89 -22.37
N PHE A 91 -5.41 21.69 -22.59
CA PHE A 91 -5.69 20.54 -21.73
C PHE A 91 -4.95 20.72 -20.41
N LEU A 92 -5.63 21.33 -19.45
CA LEU A 92 -5.12 21.57 -18.10
C LEU A 92 -5.96 20.77 -17.12
N LEU A 93 -5.39 19.71 -16.60
CA LEU A 93 -5.93 19.05 -15.41
C LEU A 93 -5.56 19.90 -14.20
N PRO A 94 -6.46 20.07 -13.21
CA PRO A 94 -6.05 20.54 -11.90
C PRO A 94 -4.91 19.68 -11.34
N ASP A 95 -3.97 20.30 -10.63
CA ASP A 95 -2.82 19.65 -9.97
C ASP A 95 -3.21 18.37 -9.21
N TRP A 96 -4.22 18.48 -8.36
CA TRP A 96 -4.75 17.36 -7.58
C TRP A 96 -5.32 16.24 -8.46
N ALA A 97 -5.97 16.58 -9.58
CA ALA A 97 -6.57 15.59 -10.48
C ALA A 97 -5.49 14.83 -11.25
N CYS A 98 -4.43 15.54 -11.70
CA CYS A 98 -3.27 14.93 -12.33
C CYS A 98 -2.62 13.89 -11.40
N ILE A 99 -2.41 14.27 -10.13
CA ILE A 99 -1.83 13.39 -9.11
C ILE A 99 -2.71 12.20 -8.80
N LEU A 100 -4.02 12.40 -8.62
CA LEU A 100 -4.96 11.29 -8.43
C LEU A 100 -4.90 10.29 -9.57
N VAL A 101 -4.89 10.74 -10.82
CA VAL A 101 -4.81 9.87 -11.98
C VAL A 101 -3.48 9.12 -12.00
N ALA A 102 -2.36 9.84 -11.87
CA ALA A 102 -1.03 9.24 -11.89
C ALA A 102 -0.87 8.16 -10.80
N PHE A 103 -1.25 8.49 -9.56
CA PHE A 103 -1.10 7.59 -8.42
C PHE A 103 -2.06 6.41 -8.53
N SER A 104 -3.33 6.63 -8.90
CA SER A 104 -4.31 5.54 -9.06
C SER A 104 -3.88 4.55 -10.13
N LEU A 105 -3.31 5.02 -11.24
CA LEU A 105 -2.82 4.15 -12.31
C LEU A 105 -1.62 3.32 -11.86
N ASN A 106 -0.65 3.97 -11.21
CA ASN A 106 0.52 3.28 -10.66
C ASN A 106 0.10 2.20 -9.65
N GLU A 107 -0.72 2.59 -8.69
CA GLU A 107 -1.20 1.73 -7.60
C GLU A 107 -2.13 0.63 -8.10
N GLY A 108 -2.91 0.88 -9.15
CA GLY A 108 -3.64 -0.17 -9.85
C GLY A 108 -2.75 -1.31 -10.31
N ALA A 109 -1.52 -1.03 -10.75
CA ALA A 109 -0.60 -2.07 -11.17
C ALA A 109 -0.02 -2.88 -9.99
N TYR A 110 0.31 -2.22 -8.88
CA TYR A 110 0.77 -2.89 -7.66
C TYR A 110 -0.35 -3.72 -7.01
N MET A 111 -1.55 -3.14 -6.90
CA MET A 111 -2.74 -3.82 -6.40
C MET A 111 -3.14 -5.02 -7.25
N ALA A 112 -2.99 -4.95 -8.58
CA ALA A 112 -3.26 -6.09 -9.45
C ALA A 112 -2.40 -7.31 -9.08
N GLU A 113 -1.13 -7.10 -8.79
CA GLU A 113 -0.21 -8.17 -8.44
C GLU A 113 -0.41 -8.68 -7.01
N ILE A 114 -0.72 -7.80 -6.06
CA ILE A 114 -1.08 -8.19 -4.70
C ILE A 114 -2.36 -9.03 -4.69
N VAL A 115 -3.41 -8.59 -5.39
CA VAL A 115 -4.68 -9.34 -5.47
C VAL A 115 -4.47 -10.69 -6.17
N ARG A 116 -3.74 -10.70 -7.30
CA ARG A 116 -3.43 -11.95 -8.02
C ARG A 116 -2.62 -12.91 -7.15
N ALA A 117 -1.58 -12.43 -6.47
CA ALA A 117 -0.76 -13.24 -5.57
C ALA A 117 -1.58 -13.79 -4.41
N GLY A 118 -2.45 -12.97 -3.81
CA GLY A 118 -3.35 -13.39 -2.75
C GLY A 118 -4.31 -14.50 -3.18
N ILE A 119 -4.96 -14.37 -4.35
CA ILE A 119 -5.87 -15.40 -4.87
C ILE A 119 -5.11 -16.69 -5.19
N THR A 120 -3.94 -16.57 -5.83
CA THR A 120 -3.13 -17.75 -6.23
C THR A 120 -2.39 -18.42 -5.07
N SER A 121 -2.28 -17.75 -3.91
CA SER A 121 -1.70 -18.32 -2.69
C SER A 121 -2.60 -19.35 -1.99
N VAL A 122 -3.89 -19.36 -2.30
CA VAL A 122 -4.83 -20.33 -1.75
C VAL A 122 -4.59 -21.69 -2.38
N ASP A 123 -4.44 -22.73 -1.54
CA ASP A 123 -4.17 -24.10 -1.97
C ASP A 123 -5.18 -24.59 -3.02
N VAL A 124 -4.68 -25.12 -4.13
CA VAL A 124 -5.51 -25.55 -5.26
C VAL A 124 -6.46 -26.70 -4.85
N GLY A 125 -6.07 -27.51 -3.87
CA GLY A 125 -6.89 -28.55 -3.26
C GLY A 125 -8.16 -28.00 -2.59
N GLN A 126 -8.19 -26.75 -2.13
CA GLN A 126 -9.42 -26.11 -1.63
C GLN A 126 -10.47 -25.97 -2.75
N MET A 127 -10.02 -25.60 -3.95
CA MET A 127 -10.89 -25.49 -5.12
C MET A 127 -11.32 -26.88 -5.61
N GLU A 128 -10.42 -27.87 -5.64
CA GLU A 128 -10.76 -29.23 -6.06
C GLU A 128 -11.69 -29.95 -5.06
N ALA A 129 -11.51 -29.74 -3.75
CA ALA A 129 -12.42 -30.24 -2.73
C ALA A 129 -13.82 -29.60 -2.86
N ALA A 130 -13.89 -28.28 -3.08
CA ALA A 130 -15.15 -27.59 -3.32
C ALA A 130 -15.91 -28.14 -4.54
N LYS A 131 -15.19 -28.35 -5.65
CA LYS A 131 -15.76 -28.95 -6.87
C LYS A 131 -16.22 -30.39 -6.64
N SER A 132 -15.47 -31.17 -5.86
CA SER A 132 -15.82 -32.56 -5.49
C SER A 132 -17.11 -32.62 -4.66
N LEU A 133 -17.41 -31.58 -3.88
CA LEU A 133 -18.68 -31.39 -3.17
C LEU A 133 -19.80 -30.78 -4.05
N GLY A 134 -19.59 -30.69 -5.38
CA GLY A 134 -20.57 -30.20 -6.33
C GLY A 134 -20.68 -28.67 -6.42
N MET A 135 -19.77 -27.91 -5.82
CA MET A 135 -19.81 -26.45 -5.91
C MET A 135 -19.40 -25.96 -7.29
N ARG A 136 -20.22 -25.08 -7.89
CA ARG A 136 -19.83 -24.34 -9.10
C ARG A 136 -18.68 -23.39 -8.78
N TYR A 137 -17.81 -23.12 -9.76
CA TYR A 137 -16.62 -22.26 -9.60
C TYR A 137 -16.92 -20.91 -8.90
N ALA A 138 -17.99 -20.21 -9.28
CA ALA A 138 -18.36 -18.94 -8.66
C ALA A 138 -18.71 -19.08 -7.17
N LEU A 139 -19.37 -20.18 -6.78
CA LEU A 139 -19.72 -20.45 -5.39
C LEU A 139 -18.48 -20.81 -4.57
N ALA A 140 -17.61 -21.66 -5.12
CA ALA A 140 -16.32 -22.03 -4.50
C ALA A 140 -15.42 -20.80 -4.33
N MET A 141 -15.31 -19.96 -5.35
CA MET A 141 -14.57 -18.70 -5.29
C MET A 141 -15.11 -17.78 -4.19
N ARG A 142 -16.42 -17.54 -4.14
CA ARG A 142 -17.04 -16.64 -3.16
C ARG A 142 -16.95 -17.14 -1.72
N ARG A 143 -17.15 -18.45 -1.49
CA ARG A 143 -17.28 -19.00 -0.13
C ARG A 143 -15.98 -19.55 0.45
N ILE A 144 -15.01 -19.92 -0.38
CA ILE A 144 -13.80 -20.62 0.07
C ILE A 144 -12.55 -19.81 -0.28
N VAL A 145 -12.34 -19.48 -1.56
CA VAL A 145 -11.08 -18.86 -2.00
C VAL A 145 -10.99 -17.40 -1.61
N LEU A 146 -11.98 -16.56 -1.95
CA LEU A 146 -11.92 -15.12 -1.69
C LEU A 146 -11.78 -14.76 -0.20
N PRO A 147 -12.48 -15.42 0.75
CA PRO A 147 -12.28 -15.15 2.17
C PRO A 147 -10.86 -15.48 2.66
N GLN A 148 -10.23 -16.53 2.11
CA GLN A 148 -8.85 -16.89 2.45
C GLN A 148 -7.86 -15.92 1.80
N ALA A 149 -8.03 -15.63 0.51
CA ALA A 149 -7.21 -14.68 -0.22
C ALA A 149 -7.24 -13.28 0.41
N ALA A 150 -8.41 -12.82 0.88
CA ALA A 150 -8.54 -11.53 1.54
C ALA A 150 -7.63 -11.40 2.77
N ARG A 151 -7.47 -12.46 3.57
CA ARG A 151 -6.56 -12.46 4.73
C ARG A 151 -5.09 -12.29 4.33
N VAL A 152 -4.71 -12.78 3.14
CA VAL A 152 -3.36 -12.65 2.60
C VAL A 152 -3.15 -11.29 1.92
N ILE A 153 -4.19 -10.72 1.31
CA ILE A 153 -4.15 -9.44 0.57
C ILE A 153 -4.09 -8.24 1.51
N ILE A 154 -4.76 -8.29 2.66
CA ILE A 154 -4.95 -7.11 3.51
C ILE A 154 -3.65 -6.57 4.12
N PRO A 155 -2.72 -7.39 4.67
CA PRO A 155 -1.45 -6.88 5.18
C PRO A 155 -0.59 -6.12 4.13
N PRO A 156 -0.34 -6.66 2.91
CA PRO A 156 0.40 -5.91 1.90
C PRO A 156 -0.38 -4.70 1.36
N LEU A 157 -1.71 -4.75 1.29
CA LEU A 157 -2.52 -3.57 0.94
C LEU A 157 -2.30 -2.43 1.95
N GLY A 158 -2.24 -2.75 3.25
CA GLY A 158 -1.97 -1.74 4.27
C GLY A 158 -0.57 -1.15 4.19
N ASN A 159 0.42 -1.97 3.83
CA ASN A 159 1.78 -1.49 3.56
C ASN A 159 1.83 -0.55 2.34
N GLU A 160 1.07 -0.85 1.28
CA GLU A 160 0.99 0.03 0.11
C GLU A 160 0.31 1.35 0.44
N PHE A 161 -0.76 1.38 1.24
CA PHE A 161 -1.34 2.65 1.69
C PHE A 161 -0.37 3.49 2.52
N ASN A 162 0.43 2.85 3.38
CA ASN A 162 1.50 3.54 4.11
C ASN A 162 2.57 4.11 3.15
N ASN A 163 2.89 3.39 2.08
CA ASN A 163 3.77 3.87 1.03
C ASN A 163 3.15 5.03 0.25
N MET A 164 1.85 4.97 -0.09
CA MET A 164 1.10 6.05 -0.72
C MET A 164 1.21 7.34 0.08
N LEU A 165 0.97 7.29 1.40
CA LEU A 165 1.07 8.47 2.28
C LEU A 165 2.39 9.20 2.11
N LYS A 166 3.51 8.48 2.07
CA LYS A 166 4.85 9.08 1.87
C LYS A 166 5.08 9.51 0.42
N THR A 167 4.57 8.72 -0.53
CA THR A 167 4.75 8.93 -1.97
C THR A 167 4.03 10.17 -2.48
N THR A 168 3.00 10.65 -1.77
CA THR A 168 2.39 11.96 -2.03
C THR A 168 3.37 13.12 -2.04
N SER A 169 4.51 13.01 -1.36
CA SER A 169 5.60 14.00 -1.45
C SER A 169 6.04 14.27 -2.89
N ILE A 170 5.91 13.31 -3.82
CA ILE A 170 6.21 13.49 -5.25
C ILE A 170 5.34 14.59 -5.88
N ALA A 171 4.13 14.81 -5.36
CA ALA A 171 3.20 15.81 -5.89
C ALA A 171 3.72 17.25 -5.74
N SER A 172 4.63 17.50 -4.79
CA SER A 172 5.32 18.80 -4.63
C SER A 172 6.03 19.26 -5.90
N VAL A 173 6.51 18.33 -6.73
CA VAL A 173 7.26 18.64 -7.97
C VAL A 173 6.41 19.41 -8.99
N ILE A 174 5.09 19.21 -8.99
CA ILE A 174 4.17 19.96 -9.85
C ILE A 174 3.49 21.13 -9.11
N GLY A 175 3.99 21.48 -7.92
CA GLY A 175 3.50 22.59 -7.10
C GLY A 175 2.30 22.27 -6.21
N LEU A 176 1.91 21.00 -6.06
CA LEU A 176 0.80 20.65 -5.18
C LEU A 176 1.18 20.89 -3.71
N LEU A 177 0.40 21.72 -3.03
CA LEU A 177 0.59 22.09 -1.62
C LEU A 177 0.04 21.01 -0.67
N GLU A 178 0.63 19.81 -0.73
CA GLU A 178 0.58 18.79 0.33
C GLU A 178 1.69 19.04 1.37
N LEU A 179 1.98 18.10 2.28
CA LEU A 179 2.93 18.33 3.39
C LEU A 179 4.32 18.79 2.91
N THR A 180 4.91 18.11 1.92
CA THR A 180 6.25 18.47 1.40
C THR A 180 6.18 19.76 0.61
N GLY A 181 5.23 19.90 -0.32
CA GLY A 181 5.07 21.13 -1.12
C GLY A 181 4.78 22.37 -0.26
N THR A 182 4.06 22.22 0.85
CA THR A 182 3.82 23.30 1.81
C THR A 182 5.12 23.69 2.53
N ALA A 183 5.92 22.73 2.97
CA ALA A 183 7.21 23.01 3.60
C ALA A 183 8.18 23.72 2.64
N GLU A 184 8.23 23.30 1.37
CA GLU A 184 9.09 23.92 0.36
C GLU A 184 8.68 25.36 0.04
N VAL A 185 7.39 25.60 -0.23
CA VAL A 185 6.90 26.93 -0.62
C VAL A 185 7.02 27.92 0.52
N TYR A 186 6.53 27.59 1.72
CA TYR A 186 6.59 28.49 2.86
C TYR A 186 8.01 28.61 3.42
N GLY A 187 8.79 27.54 3.34
CA GLY A 187 10.18 27.53 3.77
C GLY A 187 11.03 28.42 2.88
N SER A 188 10.78 28.42 1.58
CA SER A 188 11.49 29.28 0.62
C SER A 188 11.16 30.76 0.82
N GLN A 189 9.92 31.09 1.16
CA GLN A 189 9.51 32.48 1.41
C GLN A 189 10.14 33.06 2.67
N ASN A 190 10.39 32.22 3.68
CA ASN A 190 10.91 32.62 4.99
C ASN A 190 12.39 32.24 5.19
N PHE A 191 13.05 31.68 4.17
CA PHE A 191 14.44 31.18 4.22
C PHE A 191 14.71 30.11 5.29
N VAL A 192 13.69 29.31 5.65
CA VAL A 192 13.72 28.26 6.69
C VAL A 192 13.22 26.91 6.15
N ILE A 193 13.65 26.54 4.94
CA ILE A 193 13.22 25.30 4.24
C ILE A 193 13.50 24.05 5.08
N PHE A 194 14.71 23.95 5.64
CA PHE A 194 15.10 22.76 6.40
C PHE A 194 14.25 22.58 7.67
N GLU A 195 13.95 23.67 8.37
CA GLU A 195 13.09 23.70 9.54
C GLU A 195 11.67 23.20 9.18
N LEU A 196 11.09 23.70 8.10
CA LEU A 196 9.74 23.29 7.69
C LEU A 196 9.68 21.86 7.13
N LEU A 197 10.76 21.36 6.54
CA LEU A 197 10.85 19.94 6.15
C LEU A 197 10.86 19.01 7.37
N ILE A 198 11.45 19.44 8.50
CA ILE A 198 11.33 18.70 9.76
C ILE A 198 9.88 18.71 10.25
N VAL A 199 9.19 19.85 10.17
CA VAL A 199 7.76 19.95 10.52
C VAL A 199 6.94 18.98 9.67
N ALA A 200 7.09 19.01 8.35
CA ALA A 200 6.42 18.06 7.44
C ALA A 200 6.72 16.60 7.80
N THR A 201 7.97 16.28 8.14
CA THR A 201 8.39 14.94 8.56
C THR A 201 7.67 14.48 9.83
N VAL A 202 7.51 15.36 10.82
CA VAL A 202 6.74 15.06 12.04
C VAL A 202 5.28 14.75 11.71
N TYR A 203 4.66 15.50 10.80
CA TYR A 203 3.30 15.21 10.33
C TYR A 203 3.19 13.89 9.57
N TYR A 204 4.14 13.56 8.69
CA TYR A 204 4.17 12.23 8.05
C TYR A 204 4.32 11.11 9.08
N LEU A 205 5.19 11.28 10.09
CA LEU A 205 5.34 10.32 11.18
C LEU A 205 4.04 10.16 11.97
N LEU A 206 3.34 11.26 12.25
CA LEU A 206 2.04 11.23 12.92
C LEU A 206 0.99 10.46 12.07
N LEU A 207 0.86 10.78 10.78
CA LEU A 207 -0.08 10.11 9.87
C LEU A 207 0.23 8.61 9.73
N THR A 208 1.51 8.25 9.51
CA THR A 208 1.93 6.86 9.37
C THR A 208 1.82 6.08 10.69
N THR A 209 2.03 6.72 11.84
CA THR A 209 1.82 6.10 13.15
C THR A 209 0.34 5.81 13.40
N ILE A 210 -0.54 6.78 13.13
CA ILE A 210 -2.00 6.59 13.23
C ILE A 210 -2.44 5.46 12.31
N TRP A 211 -1.95 5.46 11.07
CA TRP A 211 -2.22 4.38 10.12
C TRP A 211 -1.69 3.03 10.62
N GLY A 212 -0.49 2.97 11.19
CA GLY A 212 0.10 1.74 11.72
C GLY A 212 -0.74 1.11 12.84
N TYR A 213 -1.33 1.92 13.73
CA TYR A 213 -2.30 1.44 14.72
C TYR A 213 -3.57 0.91 14.06
N LEU A 214 -4.12 1.64 13.09
CA LEU A 214 -5.32 1.23 12.35
C LEU A 214 -5.09 -0.08 11.59
N GLN A 215 -3.97 -0.19 10.88
CA GLN A 215 -3.55 -1.39 10.16
C GLN A 215 -3.41 -2.58 11.12
N SER A 216 -2.73 -2.39 12.25
CA SER A 216 -2.56 -3.45 13.26
C SER A 216 -3.90 -3.92 13.81
N TRP A 217 -4.84 -3.00 14.04
CA TRP A 217 -6.19 -3.32 14.46
C TRP A 217 -6.96 -4.12 13.40
N ILE A 218 -6.86 -3.73 12.12
CA ILE A 218 -7.47 -4.46 10.99
C ILE A 218 -6.88 -5.88 10.89
N GLU A 219 -5.57 -6.02 10.92
CA GLU A 219 -4.89 -7.32 10.83
C GLU A 219 -5.29 -8.26 11.99
N ASN A 220 -5.33 -7.75 13.22
CA ASN A 220 -5.70 -8.54 14.40
C ASN A 220 -7.17 -9.03 14.35
N ARG A 221 -8.06 -8.28 13.69
CA ARG A 221 -9.45 -8.72 13.47
C ARG A 221 -9.56 -9.86 12.45
N LEU A 222 -8.60 -9.99 11.55
CA LEU A 222 -8.65 -10.91 10.41
C LEU A 222 -7.86 -12.20 10.61
N ASP A 223 -6.89 -12.22 11.52
CA ASP A 223 -6.08 -13.39 11.86
C ASP A 223 -6.36 -13.91 13.29
N PRO A 224 -7.27 -14.89 13.45
CA PRO A 224 -7.53 -15.54 14.74
C PRO A 224 -6.32 -16.30 15.31
N ASN A 225 -5.34 -16.66 14.47
CA ASN A 225 -4.19 -17.49 14.85
C ASN A 225 -2.95 -16.68 15.24
N ARG A 226 -2.93 -15.35 15.01
CA ARG A 226 -1.80 -14.49 15.41
C ARG A 226 -1.58 -14.51 16.93
N THR A 227 -2.67 -14.56 17.70
CA THR A 227 -2.65 -14.69 19.16
C THR A 227 -1.99 -16.01 19.59
N ILE A 228 -2.35 -17.11 18.94
CA ILE A 228 -1.80 -18.45 19.23
C ILE A 228 -0.30 -18.50 18.91
N LYS A 229 0.12 -17.91 17.78
CA LYS A 229 1.53 -17.88 17.37
C LYS A 229 2.39 -17.05 18.34
N THR A 230 1.87 -15.91 18.80
CA THR A 230 2.56 -15.04 19.76
C THR A 230 2.69 -15.72 21.13
N GLU A 231 1.66 -16.42 21.62
CA GLU A 231 1.74 -17.20 22.86
C GLU A 231 2.71 -18.39 22.76
N LEU A 232 2.72 -19.10 21.63
CA LEU A 232 3.65 -20.21 21.41
C LEU A 232 5.10 -19.74 21.33
N ASP A 233 5.35 -18.60 20.69
CA ASP A 233 6.69 -18.03 20.57
C ASP A 233 7.18 -17.45 21.90
N GLN A 234 6.29 -16.82 22.68
CA GLN A 234 6.60 -16.35 24.04
C GLN A 234 6.89 -17.52 24.99
N LYS A 235 6.12 -18.62 24.92
CA LYS A 235 6.39 -19.85 25.69
C LYS A 235 7.69 -20.54 25.24
N SER A 236 7.97 -20.57 23.94
CA SER A 236 9.20 -21.11 23.36
C SER A 236 10.43 -20.29 23.78
N TRP A 237 10.33 -18.97 23.75
CA TRP A 237 11.36 -18.06 24.24
C TRP A 237 11.57 -18.19 25.74
N ALA A 238 10.49 -18.25 26.53
CA ALA A 238 10.57 -18.44 27.97
C ALA A 238 11.21 -19.80 28.32
N ALA A 239 10.86 -20.86 27.60
CA ALA A 239 11.49 -22.18 27.74
C ALA A 239 12.99 -22.14 27.37
N ARG A 240 13.36 -21.43 26.29
CA ARG A 240 14.76 -21.22 25.87
C ARG A 240 15.57 -20.42 26.89
N MET A 241 14.99 -19.39 27.49
CA MET A 241 15.62 -18.58 28.54
C MET A 241 15.78 -19.35 29.85
N LEU A 242 14.81 -20.22 30.18
CA LEU A 242 14.83 -21.05 31.38
C LEU A 242 15.65 -22.35 31.21
N GLY A 243 16.38 -22.51 30.10
CA GLY A 243 17.24 -23.68 29.85
C GLY A 243 16.48 -24.97 29.50
N PHE A 244 15.17 -24.90 29.32
CA PHE A 244 14.38 -26.03 28.82
C PHE A 244 14.48 -26.06 27.29
N GLY A 245 15.36 -26.92 26.78
CA GLY A 245 15.47 -27.19 25.34
C GLY A 245 14.10 -27.49 24.73
N SER A 246 13.79 -26.82 23.61
CA SER A 246 12.51 -26.95 22.91
C SER A 246 12.16 -28.41 22.60
N PRO A 247 10.94 -28.88 22.89
CA PRO A 247 10.44 -30.14 22.33
C PRO A 247 10.44 -30.01 20.80
N ARG A 248 11.26 -30.81 20.12
CA ARG A 248 11.31 -30.83 18.65
C ARG A 248 9.91 -31.20 18.11
N PRO A 249 9.29 -30.37 17.25
CA PRO A 249 8.06 -30.76 16.59
C PRO A 249 8.39 -31.74 15.47
N GLY A 250 7.92 -32.98 15.58
CA GLY A 250 7.88 -33.96 14.48
C GLY A 250 9.02 -34.97 14.47
N GLY A 251 8.78 -36.10 15.14
CA GLY A 251 9.53 -37.35 14.99
C GLY A 251 8.57 -38.54 14.83
N ALA A 252 7.55 -38.40 13.98
CA ALA A 252 6.73 -39.50 13.54
C ALA A 252 7.11 -39.83 12.09
N GLY A 253 7.89 -40.89 11.89
CA GLY A 253 8.02 -41.55 10.59
C GLY A 253 9.45 -41.88 10.17
N THR A 254 9.68 -43.20 10.03
CA THR A 254 10.67 -43.89 9.18
C THR A 254 12.12 -43.99 9.66
N LEU A 255 12.50 -45.22 10.04
CA LEU A 255 13.51 -46.13 9.46
C LEU A 255 13.66 -47.30 10.45
N ALA A 256 13.84 -48.57 10.14
CA ALA A 256 13.81 -49.39 8.94
C ALA A 256 13.95 -50.84 9.46
N SER A 257 13.55 -51.81 8.63
CA SER A 257 13.81 -53.23 8.77
C SER A 257 15.29 -53.55 9.07
N GLY A 258 15.57 -54.61 9.84
CA GLY A 258 16.87 -55.28 9.78
C GLY A 258 17.42 -55.86 11.08
N ARG A 259 16.77 -56.90 11.63
CA ARG A 259 17.34 -58.22 11.97
C ARG A 259 16.32 -59.05 12.74
#